data_AF-A0A6J8BCZ6-F1
#
_entry.id   AF-A0A6J8BCZ6-F1
#
_cell.length_a   1.000
_cell.length_b   1.000
_cell.length_c   1.000
_cell.angle_alpha   90.00
_cell.angle_beta   90.00
_cell.angle_gamma   90.00
#
_symmetry.space_group_name_H-M   'P 1'
#
loop_
_entity.id
_entity.type
_entity.pdbx_description
1 polymer ?
#
loop_
_entity_poly.entity_id
_entity_poly.type
_entity_poly.pdbx_seq_one_letter_code
_entity_poly.pdbx_strand_id
1 'polypeptide(L)'
;MSPEERYLRSVYLNYQVCTDVVRHYFDGLHPPTSLVQYLLDQRTKFENAEKKIPNYQWIKLYPEVLFRADVHIAEKYIDSYDRTDLNDYKEFAERINTIFTCLFDSVDGDQKVKVVNLSRFESGEVLASAEITSQYNPDDRNIKQTLEATVNSGHVDASIETSPDGFSFAKQGVSDMYKMEINLTKVNAAALALKDTKEFRIMAKTLERILLLLFDTVPGTQSVEVEEFRNFTSDCATAICKLTSENHKDDKRLEEAISIPTSEGRLGKTLKTTCTPKGFSFKEVIVFAAEINVKEKFSKTLENSNSNEFKAFANRVQPIIKGLYDTVTGEQDVEIVKCKQGPSDTVLVLFHLISHENNDEEGLRAVTESKIRTESLTLSYGITDDGFSFETNKCMFEFTLRLAEKYSDSKDLTNPKSEAFKSFKEKVQPEILRLYDSVCGCQEIDILRYKIESSGAAHSIIFKLTSIDCSDESKLKEPIEIQIQTGQLGSSLKVCATDLHFEKLTETGNYIR
;
A
#
# COMPACT_ATOMS: atom_id res chain seq x y z
N MET A 1 36.35 -0.77 -12.37
CA MET A 1 36.07 0.66 -12.57
C MET A 1 36.58 1.49 -11.39
N SER A 2 37.40 2.50 -11.67
CA SER A 2 37.79 3.55 -10.71
C SER A 2 36.58 4.40 -10.29
N PRO A 3 36.68 5.21 -9.23
CA PRO A 3 35.63 6.16 -8.86
C PRO A 3 35.35 7.19 -9.96
N GLU A 4 36.39 7.68 -10.66
CA GLU A 4 36.27 8.63 -11.76
C GLU A 4 35.53 8.05 -12.96
N GLU A 5 35.80 6.79 -13.33
CA GLU A 5 35.06 6.09 -14.39
C GLU A 5 33.57 5.93 -14.07
N ARG A 6 33.21 5.71 -12.79
CA ARG A 6 31.80 5.64 -12.36
C ARG A 6 31.12 7.00 -12.45
N TYR A 7 31.78 8.04 -11.97
CA TYR A 7 31.28 9.42 -12.01
C TYR A 7 31.07 9.89 -13.46
N LEU A 8 32.03 9.64 -14.34
CA LEU A 8 31.96 10.10 -15.72
C LEU A 8 30.94 9.28 -16.54
N ARG A 9 30.73 7.99 -16.20
CA ARG A 9 29.63 7.18 -16.76
C ARG A 9 28.25 7.65 -16.31
N SER A 10 28.06 8.09 -15.06
CA SER A 10 26.77 8.65 -14.63
C SER A 10 26.52 10.03 -15.25
N VAL A 11 27.54 10.85 -15.46
CA VAL A 11 27.44 12.11 -16.22
C VAL A 11 27.05 11.85 -17.68
N TYR A 12 27.60 10.82 -18.32
CA TYR A 12 27.23 10.44 -19.70
C TYR A 12 25.83 9.81 -19.81
N LEU A 13 25.34 9.11 -18.79
CA LEU A 13 23.93 8.66 -18.76
C LEU A 13 22.94 9.83 -18.63
N ASN A 14 23.32 10.89 -17.89
CA ASN A 14 22.51 12.11 -17.81
C ASN A 14 22.52 12.95 -19.10
N TYR A 15 23.56 12.82 -19.94
CA TYR A 15 23.71 13.57 -21.22
C TYR A 15 22.50 13.43 -22.16
N GLN A 16 21.81 12.28 -22.15
CA GLN A 16 20.64 12.05 -23.01
C GLN A 16 19.31 12.65 -22.48
N VAL A 17 19.26 13.14 -21.23
CA VAL A 17 17.99 13.46 -20.54
C VAL A 17 17.92 14.93 -20.04
N CYS A 18 18.97 15.73 -20.23
CA CYS A 18 19.05 17.08 -19.66
C CYS A 18 18.00 18.08 -20.21
N THR A 19 17.01 18.41 -19.39
CA THR A 19 16.12 19.57 -19.54
C THR A 19 16.83 20.89 -19.17
N ASP A 20 16.35 22.01 -19.70
CA ASP A 20 17.01 23.33 -19.55
C ASP A 20 17.17 23.81 -18.10
N VAL A 21 16.38 23.29 -17.15
CA VAL A 21 16.49 23.59 -15.71
C VAL A 21 17.86 23.19 -15.16
N VAL A 22 18.39 22.03 -15.58
CA VAL A 22 19.71 21.53 -15.13
C VAL A 22 20.84 22.37 -15.71
N ARG A 23 20.71 22.78 -16.98
CA ARG A 23 21.66 23.70 -17.65
C ARG A 23 21.73 25.04 -16.91
N HIS A 24 20.58 25.66 -16.63
CA HIS A 24 20.53 26.96 -15.96
C HIS A 24 21.13 26.93 -14.54
N TYR A 25 20.91 25.87 -13.78
CA TYR A 25 21.50 25.70 -12.45
C TYR A 25 23.02 25.50 -12.48
N PHE A 26 23.54 24.67 -13.41
CA PHE A 26 24.97 24.41 -13.51
C PHE A 26 25.74 25.65 -13.98
N ASP A 27 25.23 26.34 -15.00
CA ASP A 27 25.86 27.55 -15.54
C ASP A 27 25.91 28.69 -14.51
N GLY A 28 24.93 28.76 -13.59
CA GLY A 28 24.93 29.69 -12.45
C GLY A 28 25.90 29.32 -11.32
N LEU A 29 26.18 28.03 -11.11
CA LEU A 29 27.07 27.55 -10.05
C LEU A 29 28.55 27.49 -10.45
N HIS A 30 28.86 27.40 -11.75
CA HIS A 30 30.22 27.18 -12.25
C HIS A 30 30.74 28.17 -13.33
N PRO A 31 30.52 29.49 -13.20
CA PRO A 31 31.17 30.45 -14.11
C PRO A 31 32.70 30.38 -13.99
N PRO A 32 33.46 30.40 -15.11
CA PRO A 32 33.04 30.76 -16.47
C PRO A 32 32.71 29.57 -17.40
N THR A 33 32.69 28.34 -16.91
CA THR A 33 32.60 27.14 -17.76
C THR A 33 31.15 26.67 -17.88
N SER A 34 30.52 26.88 -19.05
CA SER A 34 29.18 26.36 -19.29
C SER A 34 29.14 24.84 -19.22
N LEU A 35 27.99 24.27 -18.83
CA LEU A 35 27.75 22.83 -18.78
C LEU A 35 28.09 22.15 -20.12
N VAL A 36 27.77 22.80 -21.24
CA VAL A 36 28.08 22.29 -22.58
C VAL A 36 29.59 22.21 -22.81
N GLN A 37 30.36 23.24 -22.45
CA GLN A 37 31.82 23.22 -22.60
C GLN A 37 32.48 22.21 -21.64
N TYR A 38 32.01 22.16 -20.39
CA TYR A 38 32.48 21.17 -19.40
C TYR A 38 32.27 19.74 -19.91
N LEU A 39 31.10 19.43 -20.46
CA LEU A 39 30.78 18.10 -21.00
C LEU A 39 31.58 17.77 -22.27
N LEU A 40 31.83 18.74 -23.16
CA LEU A 40 32.71 18.56 -24.33
C LEU A 40 34.16 18.26 -23.91
N ASP A 41 34.66 18.94 -22.88
CA ASP A 41 35.99 18.69 -22.33
C ASP A 41 36.07 17.29 -21.69
N GLN A 42 35.04 16.83 -20.98
CA GLN A 42 35.00 15.46 -20.42
C GLN A 42 34.89 14.39 -21.52
N ARG A 43 34.07 14.61 -22.55
CA ARG A 43 34.00 13.73 -23.73
C ARG A 43 35.37 13.60 -24.41
N THR A 44 36.05 14.73 -24.62
CA THR A 44 37.40 14.76 -25.22
C THR A 44 38.43 14.05 -24.35
N LYS A 45 38.31 14.11 -23.01
CA LYS A 45 39.14 13.33 -22.09
C LYS A 45 38.86 11.83 -22.18
N PHE A 46 37.59 11.44 -22.36
CA PHE A 46 37.19 10.04 -22.58
C PHE A 46 37.74 9.45 -23.87
N GLU A 47 37.49 10.10 -25.01
CA GLU A 47 37.96 9.65 -26.33
C GLU A 47 39.51 9.57 -26.41
N ASN A 48 40.23 10.33 -25.57
CA ASN A 48 41.69 10.25 -25.43
C ASN A 48 42.18 9.23 -24.38
N ALA A 49 41.33 8.80 -23.45
CA ALA A 49 41.62 7.69 -22.54
C ALA A 49 41.37 6.34 -23.24
N GLU A 50 40.29 6.24 -24.03
CA GLU A 50 39.91 5.08 -24.83
C GLU A 50 41.04 4.65 -25.79
N LYS A 51 41.68 5.62 -26.47
CA LYS A 51 42.83 5.38 -27.37
C LYS A 51 44.09 4.84 -26.69
N LYS A 52 44.15 4.78 -25.35
CA LYS A 52 45.33 4.33 -24.59
C LYS A 52 45.21 2.92 -24.03
N ILE A 53 44.06 2.24 -24.19
CA ILE A 53 43.81 0.90 -23.63
C ILE A 53 43.57 -0.09 -24.77
N PRO A 54 44.64 -0.74 -25.31
CA PRO A 54 44.45 -1.81 -26.28
C PRO A 54 43.79 -3.03 -25.62
N ASN A 55 42.85 -3.65 -26.33
CA ASN A 55 42.11 -4.87 -25.96
C ASN A 55 40.98 -4.74 -24.91
N TYR A 56 40.30 -3.59 -24.81
CA TYR A 56 39.00 -3.55 -24.13
C TYR A 56 37.87 -3.96 -25.08
N GLN A 57 37.39 -5.21 -24.98
CA GLN A 57 36.09 -5.57 -25.54
C GLN A 57 35.00 -4.99 -24.63
N TRP A 58 34.14 -4.15 -25.19
CA TRP A 58 32.92 -3.71 -24.52
C TRP A 58 32.02 -4.93 -24.27
N ILE A 59 31.91 -5.38 -23.02
CA ILE A 59 30.79 -6.24 -22.61
C ILE A 59 29.55 -5.33 -22.64
N LYS A 60 28.83 -5.39 -23.76
CA LYS A 60 27.64 -4.59 -24.07
C LYS A 60 26.48 -5.02 -23.17
N LEU A 61 26.46 -4.50 -21.94
CA LEU A 61 25.35 -4.61 -20.99
C LEU A 61 24.21 -3.65 -21.41
N TYR A 62 23.44 -4.05 -22.41
CA TYR A 62 22.15 -3.44 -22.73
C TYR A 62 21.05 -4.41 -22.28
N PRO A 63 19.96 -3.93 -21.63
CA PRO A 63 18.86 -4.80 -21.25
C PRO A 63 18.20 -5.40 -22.50
N GLU A 64 18.05 -6.72 -22.52
CA GLU A 64 17.19 -7.42 -23.48
C GLU A 64 15.72 -7.22 -23.05
N VAL A 65 14.88 -6.69 -23.95
CA VAL A 65 13.43 -6.58 -23.73
C VAL A 65 12.73 -7.68 -24.52
N LEU A 66 11.85 -8.43 -23.86
CA LEU A 66 11.06 -9.48 -24.47
C LEU A 66 9.65 -8.98 -24.79
N PHE A 67 9.15 -9.34 -25.97
CA PHE A 67 7.78 -9.08 -26.42
C PHE A 67 7.14 -10.39 -26.85
N ARG A 68 5.83 -10.50 -26.64
CA ARG A 68 5.01 -11.56 -27.22
C ARG A 68 4.06 -10.96 -28.24
N ALA A 69 4.12 -11.48 -29.46
CA ALA A 69 3.16 -11.21 -30.51
C ALA A 69 2.39 -12.49 -30.81
N ASP A 70 1.06 -12.42 -30.86
CA ASP A 70 0.24 -13.46 -31.49
C ASP A 70 -0.28 -12.89 -32.82
N VAL A 71 -0.06 -13.63 -33.91
CA VAL A 71 -0.37 -13.21 -35.28
C VAL A 71 -1.26 -14.26 -35.92
N HIS A 72 -2.40 -13.83 -36.46
CA HIS A 72 -3.30 -14.69 -37.21
C HIS A 72 -2.82 -14.80 -38.68
N ILE A 73 -2.52 -16.03 -39.08
CA ILE A 73 -2.02 -16.42 -40.39
C ILE A 73 -3.13 -17.22 -41.09
N ALA A 74 -3.51 -16.81 -42.31
CA ALA A 74 -4.60 -17.39 -43.09
C ALA A 74 -4.28 -18.79 -43.69
N GLU A 75 -3.26 -19.46 -43.15
CA GLU A 75 -2.92 -20.83 -43.51
C GLU A 75 -3.76 -21.79 -42.67
N LYS A 76 -4.29 -22.83 -43.31
CA LYS A 76 -5.18 -23.79 -42.65
C LYS A 76 -4.41 -24.58 -41.59
N TYR A 77 -4.94 -24.63 -40.37
CA TYR A 77 -4.36 -25.44 -39.30
C TYR A 77 -4.41 -26.94 -39.64
N ILE A 78 -3.31 -27.65 -39.39
CA ILE A 78 -3.21 -29.11 -39.49
C ILE A 78 -2.84 -29.71 -38.14
N ASP A 79 -3.38 -30.89 -37.83
CA ASP A 79 -3.24 -31.53 -36.50
C ASP A 79 -1.78 -31.90 -36.15
N SER A 80 -0.85 -31.88 -37.11
CA SER A 80 0.59 -32.05 -36.83
C SER A 80 1.23 -30.80 -36.17
N TYR A 81 0.56 -29.64 -36.18
CA TYR A 81 1.01 -28.46 -35.44
C TYR A 81 0.75 -28.56 -33.92
N ASP A 82 -0.05 -29.50 -33.44
CA ASP A 82 -0.20 -29.77 -31.99
C ASP A 82 1.08 -30.34 -31.35
N ARG A 83 2.10 -30.67 -32.15
CA ARG A 83 3.33 -31.34 -31.72
C ARG A 83 4.60 -30.67 -32.25
N THR A 84 5.29 -29.98 -31.35
CA THR A 84 6.54 -29.25 -31.62
C THR A 84 7.71 -30.13 -32.08
N ASP A 85 7.61 -31.46 -31.92
CA ASP A 85 8.64 -32.41 -32.33
C ASP A 85 8.50 -32.89 -33.78
N LEU A 86 7.37 -32.65 -34.45
CA LEU A 86 7.12 -33.05 -35.84
C LEU A 86 7.77 -32.11 -36.87
N ASN A 87 8.01 -32.62 -38.08
CA ASN A 87 8.63 -31.84 -39.16
C ASN A 87 7.73 -30.69 -39.60
N ASP A 88 6.43 -30.94 -39.83
CA ASP A 88 5.48 -29.93 -40.29
C ASP A 88 5.46 -28.69 -39.38
N TYR A 89 5.46 -28.89 -38.05
CA TYR A 89 5.57 -27.81 -37.08
C TYR A 89 6.89 -27.05 -37.25
N LYS A 90 8.02 -27.77 -37.32
CA LYS A 90 9.36 -27.16 -37.38
C LYS A 90 9.58 -26.37 -38.66
N GLU A 91 9.23 -26.94 -39.81
CA GLU A 91 9.37 -26.28 -41.11
C GLU A 91 8.48 -25.04 -41.20
N PHE A 92 7.25 -25.09 -40.68
CA PHE A 92 6.36 -23.94 -40.70
C PHE A 92 6.72 -22.87 -39.66
N ALA A 93 7.09 -23.27 -38.44
CA ALA A 93 7.59 -22.34 -37.42
C ALA A 93 8.88 -21.64 -37.88
N GLU A 94 9.82 -22.36 -38.51
CA GLU A 94 11.04 -21.77 -39.07
C GLU A 94 10.75 -20.81 -40.23
N ARG A 95 9.76 -21.12 -41.08
CA ARG A 95 9.30 -20.21 -42.15
C ARG A 95 8.78 -18.89 -41.56
N ILE A 96 7.87 -18.97 -40.58
CA ILE A 96 7.35 -17.78 -39.89
C ILE A 96 8.48 -17.03 -39.17
N ASN A 97 9.39 -17.74 -38.51
CA ASN A 97 10.50 -17.15 -37.76
C ASN A 97 11.48 -16.39 -38.67
N THR A 98 11.78 -16.96 -39.85
CA THR A 98 12.60 -16.31 -40.88
C THR A 98 11.95 -15.00 -41.33
N ILE A 99 10.66 -15.02 -41.65
CA ILE A 99 9.98 -13.83 -42.15
C ILE A 99 9.89 -12.75 -41.07
N PHE A 100 9.49 -13.10 -39.83
CA PHE A 100 9.46 -12.13 -38.73
C PHE A 100 10.85 -11.54 -38.44
N THR A 101 11.92 -12.32 -38.58
CA THR A 101 13.29 -11.80 -38.47
C THR A 101 13.55 -10.73 -39.55
N CYS A 102 13.22 -11.02 -40.81
CA CYS A 102 13.34 -10.05 -41.91
C CYS A 102 12.47 -8.79 -41.76
N LEU A 103 11.31 -8.86 -41.10
CA LEU A 103 10.50 -7.67 -40.79
C LEU A 103 11.23 -6.70 -39.84
N PHE A 104 12.08 -7.21 -38.95
CA PHE A 104 12.83 -6.40 -37.99
C PHE A 104 14.20 -5.92 -38.52
N ASP A 105 14.67 -6.38 -39.69
CA ASP A 105 15.91 -5.87 -40.32
C ASP A 105 15.90 -4.35 -40.54
N SER A 106 14.72 -3.72 -40.59
CA SER A 106 14.54 -2.26 -40.71
C SER A 106 14.30 -1.52 -39.38
N VAL A 107 14.34 -2.20 -38.23
CA VAL A 107 14.13 -1.60 -36.90
C VAL A 107 15.48 -1.48 -36.18
N ASP A 108 15.86 -0.26 -35.77
CA ASP A 108 17.12 -0.01 -35.06
C ASP A 108 17.25 -0.89 -33.79
N GLY A 109 18.17 -1.85 -33.82
CA GLY A 109 18.49 -2.77 -32.72
C GLY A 109 19.08 -4.09 -33.21
N ASP A 110 19.36 -5.02 -32.29
CA ASP A 110 19.56 -6.44 -32.63
C ASP A 110 18.32 -7.18 -32.12
N GLN A 111 17.43 -7.60 -33.04
CA GLN A 111 16.22 -8.35 -32.70
C GLN A 111 16.41 -9.85 -32.96
N LYS A 112 15.94 -10.68 -32.03
CA LYS A 112 15.86 -12.13 -32.19
C LYS A 112 14.40 -12.53 -32.11
N VAL A 113 13.89 -13.19 -33.14
CA VAL A 113 12.54 -13.77 -33.11
C VAL A 113 12.61 -15.27 -32.87
N LYS A 114 11.63 -15.77 -32.14
CA LYS A 114 11.39 -17.20 -31.94
C LYS A 114 9.90 -17.48 -31.90
N VAL A 115 9.39 -18.23 -32.89
CA VAL A 115 8.03 -18.81 -32.81
C VAL A 115 7.99 -19.84 -31.67
N VAL A 116 7.11 -19.62 -30.70
CA VAL A 116 6.97 -20.45 -29.50
C VAL A 116 5.73 -21.34 -29.48
N ASN A 117 4.71 -21.02 -30.28
CA ASN A 117 3.52 -21.85 -30.41
C ASN A 117 2.83 -21.66 -31.77
N LEU A 118 2.19 -22.72 -32.25
CA LEU A 118 1.25 -22.71 -33.38
C LEU A 118 -0.07 -23.33 -32.90
N SER A 119 -1.11 -22.53 -32.76
CA SER A 119 -2.43 -22.96 -32.28
C SER A 119 -3.52 -22.72 -33.31
N ARG A 120 -4.64 -23.45 -33.18
CA ARG A 120 -5.81 -23.27 -34.04
C ARG A 120 -6.58 -22.02 -33.64
N PHE A 121 -6.75 -21.09 -34.58
CA PHE A 121 -7.66 -19.95 -34.43
C PHE A 121 -9.12 -20.38 -34.61
N GLU A 122 -10.09 -19.57 -34.19
CA GLU A 122 -11.52 -19.95 -34.19
C GLU A 122 -12.06 -20.30 -35.60
N SER A 123 -11.49 -19.71 -36.65
CA SER A 123 -11.78 -19.98 -38.05
C SER A 123 -11.24 -21.33 -38.57
N GLY A 124 -10.34 -21.99 -37.83
CA GLY A 124 -9.59 -23.17 -38.28
C GLY A 124 -8.26 -22.85 -38.98
N GLU A 125 -7.87 -21.58 -39.01
CA GLU A 125 -6.57 -21.07 -39.48
C GLU A 125 -5.53 -21.09 -38.33
N VAL A 126 -4.31 -20.61 -38.58
CA VAL A 126 -3.20 -20.68 -37.61
C VAL A 126 -3.04 -19.36 -36.85
N LEU A 127 -3.05 -19.44 -35.52
CA LEU A 127 -2.53 -18.40 -34.64
C LEU A 127 -1.10 -18.74 -34.23
N ALA A 128 -0.14 -17.95 -34.71
CA ALA A 128 1.28 -18.10 -34.39
C ALA A 128 1.68 -17.16 -33.24
N SER A 129 2.14 -17.71 -32.12
CA SER A 129 2.76 -16.93 -31.04
C SER A 129 4.28 -16.86 -31.24
N ALA A 130 4.82 -15.65 -31.27
CA ALA A 130 6.26 -15.40 -31.33
C ALA A 130 6.76 -14.58 -30.12
N GLU A 131 7.92 -14.99 -29.62
CA GLU A 131 8.76 -14.22 -28.70
C GLU A 131 9.75 -13.38 -29.51
N ILE A 132 9.85 -12.09 -29.21
CA ILE A 132 10.77 -11.15 -29.86
C ILE A 132 11.64 -10.52 -28.79
N THR A 133 12.95 -10.78 -28.81
CA THR A 133 13.92 -10.14 -27.94
C THR A 133 14.56 -8.97 -28.68
N SER A 134 14.43 -7.74 -28.18
CA SER A 134 15.11 -6.56 -28.71
C SER A 134 16.29 -6.15 -27.83
N GLN A 135 17.44 -5.89 -28.44
CA GLN A 135 18.56 -5.18 -27.84
C GLN A 135 18.67 -3.75 -28.42
N TYR A 136 19.26 -2.84 -27.64
CA TYR A 136 19.59 -1.43 -27.98
C TYR A 136 18.45 -0.42 -28.11
N ASN A 137 17.21 -0.81 -28.43
CA ASN A 137 16.11 0.16 -28.54
C ASN A 137 14.77 -0.37 -27.96
N PRO A 138 14.37 0.07 -26.75
CA PRO A 138 13.14 -0.34 -26.09
C PRO A 138 11.96 0.62 -26.33
N ASP A 139 11.92 1.40 -27.42
CA ASP A 139 10.67 2.07 -27.80
C ASP A 139 9.71 1.03 -28.39
N ASP A 140 8.92 0.44 -27.48
CA ASP A 140 7.89 -0.57 -27.74
C ASP A 140 6.99 -0.20 -28.95
N ARG A 141 6.84 1.10 -29.25
CA ARG A 141 6.07 1.59 -30.40
C ARG A 141 6.68 1.21 -31.73
N ASN A 142 7.99 1.22 -31.92
CA ASN A 142 8.58 0.91 -33.23
C ASN A 142 8.41 -0.56 -33.59
N ILE A 143 8.70 -1.46 -32.64
CA ILE A 143 8.52 -2.92 -32.80
C ILE A 143 7.04 -3.24 -33.05
N LYS A 144 6.14 -2.63 -32.26
CA LYS A 144 4.70 -2.78 -32.41
C LYS A 144 4.21 -2.25 -33.76
N GLN A 145 4.63 -1.05 -34.18
CA GLN A 145 4.20 -0.42 -35.44
C GLN A 145 4.67 -1.22 -36.66
N THR A 146 5.88 -1.78 -36.64
CA THR A 146 6.35 -2.68 -37.71
C THR A 146 5.44 -3.89 -37.86
N LEU A 147 5.11 -4.57 -36.74
CA LEU A 147 4.18 -5.71 -36.77
C LEU A 147 2.76 -5.30 -37.19
N GLU A 148 2.22 -4.22 -36.62
CA GLU A 148 0.89 -3.71 -36.97
C GLU A 148 0.82 -3.33 -38.44
N ALA A 149 1.85 -2.71 -39.01
CA ALA A 149 1.91 -2.39 -40.43
C ALA A 149 1.87 -3.65 -41.31
N THR A 150 2.62 -4.70 -40.93
CA THR A 150 2.66 -5.97 -41.67
C THR A 150 1.38 -6.81 -41.55
N VAL A 151 0.73 -6.80 -40.38
CA VAL A 151 -0.58 -7.45 -40.24
C VAL A 151 -1.65 -6.66 -41.01
N ASN A 152 -1.64 -5.33 -40.96
CA ASN A 152 -2.61 -4.50 -41.66
C ASN A 152 -2.40 -4.44 -43.19
N SER A 153 -1.22 -4.82 -43.71
CA SER A 153 -1.03 -5.07 -45.15
C SER A 153 -1.62 -6.41 -45.62
N GLY A 154 -2.09 -7.25 -44.69
CA GLY A 154 -2.65 -8.58 -44.96
C GLY A 154 -1.65 -9.60 -45.49
N HIS A 155 -0.36 -9.27 -45.49
CA HIS A 155 0.73 -10.08 -46.04
C HIS A 155 1.97 -9.91 -45.17
N VAL A 156 2.48 -11.03 -44.66
CA VAL A 156 3.76 -11.12 -43.94
C VAL A 156 4.92 -11.38 -44.91
N ASP A 157 4.64 -12.10 -46.00
CA ASP A 157 5.45 -12.20 -47.22
C ASP A 157 4.51 -12.53 -48.39
N ALA A 158 4.99 -12.50 -49.64
CA ALA A 158 4.28 -12.99 -50.82
C ALA A 158 3.79 -14.46 -50.72
N SER A 159 4.25 -15.22 -49.72
CA SER A 159 3.86 -16.59 -49.43
C SER A 159 2.96 -16.77 -48.19
N ILE A 160 2.73 -15.73 -47.38
CA ILE A 160 1.93 -15.82 -46.15
C ILE A 160 0.99 -14.61 -46.02
N GLU A 161 -0.32 -14.88 -46.18
CA GLU A 161 -1.40 -13.96 -45.87
C GLU A 161 -1.67 -13.89 -44.36
N THR A 162 -1.97 -12.70 -43.86
CA THR A 162 -2.35 -12.44 -42.46
C THR A 162 -3.70 -11.75 -42.36
N SER A 163 -4.38 -11.94 -41.23
CA SER A 163 -5.62 -11.24 -40.92
C SER A 163 -5.39 -10.23 -39.79
N PRO A 164 -5.97 -9.01 -39.86
CA PRO A 164 -6.03 -8.10 -38.73
C PRO A 164 -6.87 -8.64 -37.57
N ASP A 165 -7.81 -9.55 -37.83
CA ASP A 165 -8.57 -10.23 -36.80
C ASP A 165 -7.68 -11.26 -36.08
N GLY A 166 -7.25 -10.97 -34.86
CA GLY A 166 -6.45 -11.87 -34.03
C GLY A 166 -5.01 -11.42 -33.75
N PHE A 167 -4.62 -10.20 -34.13
CA PHE A 167 -3.34 -9.63 -33.69
C PHE A 167 -3.36 -9.25 -32.21
N SER A 168 -2.39 -9.77 -31.46
CA SER A 168 -2.10 -9.45 -30.06
C SER A 168 -0.64 -9.05 -29.95
N PHE A 169 -0.36 -7.95 -29.24
CA PHE A 169 1.01 -7.54 -28.92
C PHE A 169 1.09 -7.08 -27.47
N ALA A 170 1.85 -7.82 -26.68
CA ALA A 170 2.15 -7.51 -25.29
C ALA A 170 3.67 -7.42 -25.11
N LYS A 171 4.13 -6.38 -24.40
CA LYS A 171 5.45 -6.43 -23.78
C LYS A 171 5.43 -7.60 -22.82
N GLN A 172 6.27 -8.61 -23.07
CA GLN A 172 6.36 -9.76 -22.20
C GLN A 172 7.40 -9.38 -21.16
N GLY A 173 6.95 -8.69 -20.12
CA GLY A 173 7.79 -8.32 -19.00
C GLY A 173 8.63 -9.52 -18.60
N VAL A 174 9.96 -9.37 -18.62
CA VAL A 174 10.86 -10.31 -17.93
C VAL A 174 10.64 -10.00 -16.46
N SER A 175 9.55 -10.58 -15.95
CA SER A 175 9.07 -10.35 -14.61
C SER A 175 9.92 -11.17 -13.66
N ASP A 176 10.95 -10.54 -13.11
CA ASP A 176 11.72 -11.14 -12.04
C ASP A 176 10.76 -11.33 -10.85
N MET A 177 10.53 -12.58 -10.46
CA MET A 177 9.62 -12.94 -9.37
C MET A 177 10.40 -12.96 -8.06
N TYR A 178 10.13 -11.99 -7.20
CA TYR A 178 10.74 -11.89 -5.88
C TYR A 178 9.80 -12.47 -4.83
N LYS A 179 10.36 -13.28 -3.91
CA LYS A 179 9.63 -13.81 -2.77
C LYS A 179 10.04 -13.05 -1.51
N MET A 180 9.06 -12.45 -0.84
CA MET A 180 9.23 -11.63 0.36
C MET A 180 8.54 -12.28 1.55
N GLU A 181 9.18 -12.21 2.72
CA GLU A 181 8.62 -12.69 3.98
C GLU A 181 8.37 -11.51 4.92
N ILE A 182 7.11 -11.31 5.32
CA ILE A 182 6.69 -10.17 6.15
C ILE A 182 6.10 -10.71 7.44
N ASN A 183 6.78 -10.49 8.55
CA ASN A 183 6.27 -10.86 9.88
C ASN A 183 5.19 -9.87 10.32
N LEU A 184 3.92 -10.28 10.20
CA LEU A 184 2.77 -9.56 10.73
C LEU A 184 2.65 -9.87 12.23
N THR A 185 2.27 -8.86 13.00
CA THR A 185 1.99 -8.95 14.43
C THR A 185 0.62 -8.34 14.72
N LYS A 186 0.02 -8.71 15.86
CA LYS A 186 -1.38 -8.38 16.24
C LYS A 186 -2.45 -8.93 15.27
N VAL A 187 -2.16 -10.04 14.58
CA VAL A 187 -3.10 -10.72 13.68
C VAL A 187 -3.69 -11.97 14.34
N ASN A 188 -4.95 -12.29 14.06
CA ASN A 188 -5.53 -13.57 14.46
C ASN A 188 -5.00 -14.68 13.54
N ALA A 189 -3.82 -15.18 13.90
CA ALA A 189 -3.06 -16.18 13.17
C ALA A 189 -3.89 -17.43 12.80
N ALA A 190 -4.75 -17.91 13.70
CA ALA A 190 -5.60 -19.07 13.47
C ALA A 190 -6.64 -18.84 12.34
N ALA A 191 -7.12 -17.61 12.17
CA ALA A 191 -8.04 -17.26 11.09
C ALA A 191 -7.35 -17.13 9.71
N LEU A 192 -6.03 -16.91 9.70
CA LEU A 192 -5.19 -16.79 8.51
C LEU A 192 -4.58 -18.13 8.05
N ALA A 193 -4.76 -19.21 8.80
CA ALA A 193 -4.16 -20.52 8.52
C ALA A 193 -4.77 -21.27 7.32
N LEU A 194 -5.90 -20.81 6.79
CA LEU A 194 -6.64 -21.47 5.72
C LEU A 194 -6.93 -20.47 4.58
N LYS A 195 -6.37 -20.72 3.38
CA LYS A 195 -6.43 -19.80 2.22
C LYS A 195 -7.84 -19.44 1.75
N ASP A 196 -8.83 -20.26 2.10
CA ASP A 196 -10.24 -20.06 1.74
C ASP A 196 -11.07 -19.27 2.76
N THR A 197 -10.52 -18.87 3.90
CA THR A 197 -11.27 -18.05 4.86
C THR A 197 -11.49 -16.63 4.35
N LYS A 198 -12.55 -16.00 4.85
CA LYS A 198 -12.83 -14.58 4.55
C LYS A 198 -11.71 -13.70 5.10
N GLU A 199 -11.18 -14.08 6.26
CA GLU A 199 -10.13 -13.42 7.01
C GLU A 199 -8.79 -13.47 6.26
N PHE A 200 -8.42 -14.62 5.69
CA PHE A 200 -7.28 -14.73 4.77
C PHE A 200 -7.43 -13.74 3.60
N ARG A 201 -8.57 -13.80 2.90
CA ARG A 201 -8.79 -13.02 1.66
C ARG A 201 -8.81 -11.52 1.91
N ILE A 202 -9.31 -11.07 3.06
CA ILE A 202 -9.25 -9.66 3.47
C ILE A 202 -7.80 -9.28 3.78
N MET A 203 -7.11 -10.00 4.66
CA MET A 203 -5.75 -9.67 5.07
C MET A 203 -4.75 -9.70 3.90
N ALA A 204 -4.88 -10.70 3.01
CA ALA A 204 -4.11 -10.80 1.77
C ALA A 204 -4.27 -9.54 0.93
N LYS A 205 -5.51 -9.17 0.56
CA LYS A 205 -5.78 -7.98 -0.24
C LYS A 205 -5.35 -6.68 0.42
N THR A 206 -5.53 -6.54 1.73
CA THR A 206 -5.04 -5.37 2.47
C THR A 206 -3.52 -5.26 2.38
N LEU A 207 -2.79 -6.37 2.56
CA LEU A 207 -1.33 -6.39 2.49
C LEU A 207 -0.81 -6.19 1.05
N GLU A 208 -1.41 -6.83 0.06
CA GLU A 208 -1.14 -6.62 -1.37
C GLU A 208 -1.27 -5.15 -1.74
N ARG A 209 -2.36 -4.49 -1.30
CA ARG A 209 -2.60 -3.06 -1.56
C ARG A 209 -1.58 -2.15 -0.88
N ILE A 210 -1.24 -2.42 0.38
CA ILE A 210 -0.19 -1.67 1.10
C ILE A 210 1.17 -1.80 0.40
N LEU A 211 1.52 -3.00 -0.06
CA LEU A 211 2.78 -3.26 -0.74
C LEU A 211 2.82 -2.63 -2.14
N LEU A 212 1.72 -2.69 -2.90
CA LEU A 212 1.61 -1.97 -4.18
C LEU A 212 1.80 -0.47 -4.00
N LEU A 213 1.18 0.14 -2.98
CA LEU A 213 1.37 1.58 -2.67
C LEU A 213 2.81 1.90 -2.23
N LEU A 214 3.48 0.99 -1.52
CA LEU A 214 4.89 1.15 -1.17
C LEU A 214 5.80 1.11 -2.41
N PHE A 215 5.51 0.20 -3.34
CA PHE A 215 6.29 -0.02 -4.56
C PHE A 215 5.86 0.82 -5.76
N ASP A 216 4.82 1.64 -5.67
CA ASP A 216 4.44 2.62 -6.71
C ASP A 216 5.59 3.63 -6.98
N THR A 217 6.43 3.84 -5.97
CA THR A 217 7.68 4.62 -6.10
C THR A 217 8.85 3.89 -6.76
N VAL A 218 8.68 2.59 -7.10
CA VAL A 218 9.67 1.72 -7.73
C VAL A 218 9.23 1.38 -9.16
N PRO A 219 9.74 2.09 -10.19
CA PRO A 219 9.34 1.89 -11.57
C PRO A 219 9.59 0.45 -12.03
N GLY A 220 8.55 -0.20 -12.56
CA GLY A 220 8.59 -1.60 -13.01
C GLY A 220 7.72 -2.55 -12.19
N THR A 221 7.35 -2.19 -10.95
CA THR A 221 6.50 -3.06 -10.11
C THR A 221 5.12 -3.26 -10.75
N GLN A 222 4.76 -4.52 -11.01
CA GLN A 222 3.52 -4.87 -11.72
C GLN A 222 2.44 -5.43 -10.80
N SER A 223 2.80 -6.33 -9.88
CA SER A 223 1.84 -6.96 -8.98
C SER A 223 2.47 -7.44 -7.69
N VAL A 224 1.65 -7.50 -6.65
CA VAL A 224 1.95 -8.19 -5.39
C VAL A 224 0.80 -9.18 -5.13
N GLU A 225 1.15 -10.42 -4.82
CA GLU A 225 0.23 -11.49 -4.42
C GLU A 225 0.66 -12.03 -3.05
N VAL A 226 -0.27 -12.24 -2.11
CA VAL A 226 0.02 -12.96 -0.86
C VAL A 226 -0.26 -14.46 -1.08
N GLU A 227 0.80 -15.24 -1.25
CA GLU A 227 0.73 -16.66 -1.55
C GLU A 227 0.17 -17.46 -0.35
N GLU A 228 0.68 -17.18 0.85
CA GLU A 228 0.32 -17.87 2.10
C GLU A 228 0.60 -16.98 3.33
N PHE A 229 -0.02 -17.32 4.46
CA PHE A 229 0.50 -16.96 5.78
C PHE A 229 1.05 -18.24 6.42
N ARG A 230 2.11 -18.12 7.23
CA ARG A 230 2.75 -19.23 7.95
C ARG A 230 3.37 -18.76 9.26
N ASN A 231 4.11 -19.63 9.96
CA ASN A 231 4.81 -19.33 11.22
C ASN A 231 3.90 -18.66 12.27
N PHE A 232 2.74 -19.27 12.49
CA PHE A 232 1.69 -18.76 13.37
C PHE A 232 2.11 -18.83 14.85
N THR A 233 2.06 -17.70 15.55
CA THR A 233 1.95 -17.64 17.03
C THR A 233 0.50 -17.31 17.41
N SER A 234 0.22 -17.03 18.69
CA SER A 234 -1.10 -16.55 19.13
C SER A 234 -1.50 -15.20 18.51
N ASP A 235 -0.54 -14.40 18.06
CA ASP A 235 -0.70 -12.99 17.68
C ASP A 235 0.11 -12.59 16.43
N CYS A 236 0.92 -13.47 15.86
CA CYS A 236 1.80 -13.19 14.72
C CYS A 236 1.61 -14.21 13.60
N ALA A 237 1.86 -13.79 12.36
CA ALA A 237 1.94 -14.65 11.19
C ALA A 237 2.94 -14.06 10.17
N THR A 238 3.80 -14.89 9.59
CA THR A 238 4.63 -14.49 8.44
C THR A 238 3.77 -14.57 7.17
N ALA A 239 3.47 -13.42 6.56
CA ALA A 239 2.92 -13.36 5.21
C ALA A 239 4.03 -13.63 4.18
N ILE A 240 3.74 -14.44 3.18
CA ILE A 240 4.64 -14.78 2.09
C ILE A 240 4.10 -14.13 0.83
N CYS A 241 4.79 -13.08 0.39
CA CYS A 241 4.36 -12.24 -0.71
C CYS A 241 5.22 -12.53 -1.94
N LYS A 242 4.58 -12.65 -3.09
CA LYS A 242 5.19 -12.75 -4.39
C LYS A 242 5.06 -11.39 -5.07
N LEU A 243 6.20 -10.75 -5.29
CA LEU A 243 6.32 -9.50 -6.04
C LEU A 243 6.73 -9.83 -7.47
N THR A 244 6.00 -9.25 -8.42
CA THR A 244 6.25 -9.36 -9.86
C THR A 244 6.69 -7.99 -10.35
N SER A 245 7.92 -7.85 -10.84
CA SER A 245 8.42 -6.56 -11.34
C SER A 245 9.20 -6.71 -12.66
N GLU A 246 9.02 -5.75 -13.56
CA GLU A 246 9.76 -5.67 -14.83
C GLU A 246 11.18 -5.12 -14.63
N ASN A 247 12.19 -5.89 -15.09
CA ASN A 247 13.57 -5.43 -15.29
C ASN A 247 14.33 -4.91 -14.04
N HIS A 248 14.54 -5.76 -13.02
CA HIS A 248 15.35 -5.40 -11.84
C HIS A 248 16.60 -6.27 -11.61
N LYS A 249 17.22 -6.80 -12.68
CA LYS A 249 18.47 -7.59 -12.58
C LYS A 249 19.69 -6.85 -11.98
N ASP A 250 19.65 -5.52 -11.88
CA ASP A 250 20.72 -4.68 -11.29
C ASP A 250 20.17 -3.61 -10.31
N ASP A 251 18.86 -3.59 -10.02
CA ASP A 251 18.25 -2.42 -9.39
C ASP A 251 18.35 -2.44 -7.87
N LYS A 252 19.45 -1.85 -7.38
CA LYS A 252 19.60 -1.47 -5.98
C LYS A 252 18.41 -0.72 -5.41
N ARG A 253 17.59 -0.04 -6.22
CA ARG A 253 16.39 0.64 -5.73
C ARG A 253 15.31 -0.32 -5.27
N LEU A 254 15.21 -1.51 -5.83
CA LEU A 254 14.31 -2.53 -5.30
C LEU A 254 14.87 -3.10 -4.00
N GLU A 255 16.16 -3.46 -3.95
CA GLU A 255 16.79 -3.90 -2.70
C GLU A 255 16.72 -2.82 -1.61
N GLU A 256 16.90 -1.55 -1.97
CA GLU A 256 16.74 -0.37 -1.10
C GLU A 256 15.26 -0.22 -0.70
N ALA A 257 14.29 -0.25 -1.61
CA ALA A 257 12.86 -0.17 -1.26
C ALA A 257 12.35 -1.36 -0.42
N ILE A 258 13.02 -2.51 -0.47
CA ILE A 258 12.75 -3.68 0.37
C ILE A 258 13.50 -3.59 1.72
N SER A 259 14.66 -2.94 1.79
CA SER A 259 15.49 -2.84 3.01
C SER A 259 15.27 -1.55 3.83
N ILE A 260 14.88 -0.45 3.21
CA ILE A 260 14.50 0.83 3.84
C ILE A 260 13.31 0.70 4.82
N PRO A 261 12.23 -0.06 4.53
CA PRO A 261 11.09 -0.24 5.43
C PRO A 261 11.46 -0.87 6.78
N THR A 262 12.65 -1.46 6.90
CA THR A 262 13.10 -2.13 8.12
C THR A 262 13.50 -1.17 9.24
N SER A 263 13.53 0.15 9.00
CA SER A 263 14.13 1.09 9.95
C SER A 263 13.23 1.57 11.10
N GLU A 264 11.90 1.59 10.92
CA GLU A 264 10.93 2.03 11.95
C GLU A 264 10.02 0.90 12.45
N GLY A 265 10.13 -0.30 11.87
CA GLY A 265 9.44 -1.51 12.35
C GLY A 265 7.91 -1.46 12.24
N ARG A 266 7.36 -0.71 11.27
CA ARG A 266 5.92 -0.60 11.01
C ARG A 266 5.59 -0.58 9.51
N LEU A 267 4.49 -1.24 9.15
CA LEU A 267 3.78 -1.10 7.87
C LEU A 267 2.39 -0.54 8.19
N GLY A 268 2.23 0.79 8.07
CA GLY A 268 1.02 1.50 8.50
C GLY A 268 0.80 1.48 10.03
N LYS A 269 -0.41 1.86 10.47
CA LYS A 269 -0.76 1.92 11.91
C LYS A 269 -0.87 0.56 12.60
N THR A 270 -1.14 -0.51 11.85
CA THR A 270 -1.60 -1.80 12.40
C THR A 270 -0.55 -2.90 12.43
N LEU A 271 0.47 -2.90 11.55
CA LEU A 271 1.43 -3.99 11.41
C LEU A 271 2.81 -3.59 11.95
N LYS A 272 3.23 -4.17 13.08
CA LYS A 272 4.61 -4.09 13.59
C LYS A 272 5.45 -5.17 12.90
N THR A 273 6.62 -4.84 12.38
CA THR A 273 7.59 -5.78 11.77
C THR A 273 8.94 -5.71 12.48
N THR A 274 9.67 -6.82 12.55
CA THR A 274 10.96 -6.90 13.27
C THR A 274 12.14 -7.13 12.32
N CYS A 275 12.65 -6.04 11.74
CA CYS A 275 13.96 -5.94 11.10
C CYS A 275 14.60 -4.57 11.48
N THR A 276 15.85 -4.31 11.09
CA THR A 276 16.60 -3.04 11.33
C THR A 276 17.94 -3.10 10.57
N PRO A 277 18.64 -1.99 10.23
CA PRO A 277 18.27 -0.55 10.22
C PRO A 277 18.59 0.13 8.84
N LYS A 278 18.51 1.44 8.54
CA LYS A 278 18.05 2.67 9.22
C LYS A 278 17.69 3.78 8.20
N GLY A 279 16.67 4.61 8.45
CA GLY A 279 16.61 6.02 8.01
C GLY A 279 15.81 6.39 6.74
N PHE A 280 14.48 6.30 6.79
CA PHE A 280 13.55 7.14 6.02
C PHE A 280 12.30 7.42 6.87
N SER A 281 11.71 8.61 6.77
CA SER A 281 10.47 8.97 7.47
C SER A 281 9.24 8.43 6.73
N PHE A 282 8.37 7.71 7.44
CA PHE A 282 7.15 7.16 6.86
C PHE A 282 6.07 8.23 6.75
N LYS A 283 5.28 8.18 5.66
CA LYS A 283 3.99 8.88 5.59
C LYS A 283 2.96 8.06 6.35
N GLU A 284 2.33 8.67 7.35
CA GLU A 284 1.36 8.00 8.23
C GLU A 284 0.06 7.72 7.48
N VAL A 285 -0.22 6.45 7.16
CA VAL A 285 -1.51 6.06 6.58
C VAL A 285 -2.54 5.89 7.69
N ILE A 286 -3.58 6.72 7.67
CA ILE A 286 -4.66 6.73 8.66
C ILE A 286 -5.96 6.33 7.98
N VAL A 287 -6.64 5.33 8.54
CA VAL A 287 -7.96 4.87 8.07
C VAL A 287 -9.01 5.33 9.06
N PHE A 288 -10.00 6.07 8.59
CA PHE A 288 -11.13 6.56 9.40
C PHE A 288 -12.43 5.94 8.92
N ALA A 289 -13.23 5.41 9.84
CA ALA A 289 -14.62 5.01 9.54
C ALA A 289 -15.55 6.21 9.70
N ALA A 290 -16.39 6.45 8.70
CA ALA A 290 -17.42 7.48 8.74
C ALA A 290 -18.73 6.98 8.11
N GLU A 291 -19.85 7.51 8.58
CA GLU A 291 -21.17 7.25 8.01
C GLU A 291 -21.75 8.51 7.37
N ILE A 292 -22.43 8.35 6.22
CA ILE A 292 -23.09 9.44 5.50
C ILE A 292 -24.42 8.97 4.87
N ASN A 293 -25.46 9.81 4.95
CA ASN A 293 -26.75 9.51 4.33
C ASN A 293 -26.82 10.01 2.89
N VAL A 294 -27.11 9.08 1.96
CA VAL A 294 -27.32 9.34 0.53
C VAL A 294 -28.82 9.20 0.22
N LYS A 295 -29.43 10.23 -0.38
CA LYS A 295 -30.86 10.24 -0.74
C LYS A 295 -31.14 9.44 -2.02
N GLU A 296 -30.89 8.15 -1.92
CA GLU A 296 -31.32 7.13 -2.85
C GLU A 296 -32.18 6.12 -2.09
N LYS A 297 -33.15 5.49 -2.77
CA LYS A 297 -34.07 4.56 -2.13
C LYS A 297 -33.33 3.30 -1.68
N PHE A 298 -33.30 3.04 -0.38
CA PHE A 298 -32.68 1.83 0.15
C PHE A 298 -33.34 0.54 -0.38
N SER A 299 -32.49 -0.45 -0.69
CA SER A 299 -32.87 -1.84 -0.95
C SER A 299 -32.05 -2.78 -0.08
N LYS A 300 -32.64 -3.90 0.33
CA LYS A 300 -31.96 -4.87 1.20
C LYS A 300 -30.76 -5.55 0.53
N THR A 301 -30.71 -5.55 -0.80
CA THR A 301 -29.59 -6.06 -1.60
C THR A 301 -28.33 -5.19 -1.49
N LEU A 302 -28.43 -3.94 -1.05
CA LEU A 302 -27.29 -3.08 -0.70
C LEU A 302 -26.58 -3.53 0.61
N GLU A 303 -27.22 -4.31 1.49
CA GLU A 303 -26.55 -4.81 2.71
C GLU A 303 -25.45 -5.83 2.42
N ASN A 304 -25.48 -6.46 1.23
CA ASN A 304 -24.51 -7.46 0.81
C ASN A 304 -23.48 -6.85 -0.13
N SER A 305 -22.26 -6.62 0.37
CA SER A 305 -21.15 -6.02 -0.40
C SER A 305 -20.70 -6.81 -1.64
N ASN A 306 -21.13 -8.07 -1.77
CA ASN A 306 -20.85 -8.87 -2.96
C ASN A 306 -21.89 -8.69 -4.09
N SER A 307 -23.04 -8.06 -3.80
CA SER A 307 -24.13 -7.89 -4.77
C SER A 307 -23.74 -6.92 -5.89
N ASN A 308 -24.29 -7.12 -7.08
CA ASN A 308 -24.07 -6.21 -8.21
C ASN A 308 -24.68 -4.83 -7.93
N GLU A 309 -25.75 -4.77 -7.15
CA GLU A 309 -26.41 -3.52 -6.75
C GLU A 309 -25.52 -2.71 -5.80
N PHE A 310 -24.91 -3.35 -4.79
CA PHE A 310 -23.92 -2.68 -3.93
C PHE A 310 -22.71 -2.19 -4.73
N LYS A 311 -22.16 -3.01 -5.64
CA LYS A 311 -21.01 -2.61 -6.46
C LYS A 311 -21.34 -1.43 -7.39
N ALA A 312 -22.52 -1.44 -8.01
CA ALA A 312 -22.98 -0.33 -8.85
C ALA A 312 -23.30 0.94 -8.03
N PHE A 313 -23.79 0.79 -6.80
CA PHE A 313 -23.96 1.89 -5.86
C PHE A 313 -22.61 2.47 -5.43
N ALA A 314 -21.71 1.62 -4.94
CA ALA A 314 -20.38 2.01 -4.46
C ALA A 314 -19.57 2.72 -5.55
N ASN A 315 -19.52 2.16 -6.77
CA ASN A 315 -18.81 2.78 -7.90
C ASN A 315 -19.33 4.18 -8.28
N ARG A 316 -20.60 4.51 -7.99
CA ARG A 316 -21.16 5.86 -8.20
C ARG A 316 -20.89 6.80 -7.02
N VAL A 317 -20.98 6.30 -5.79
CA VAL A 317 -20.92 7.13 -4.57
C VAL A 317 -19.48 7.36 -4.10
N GLN A 318 -18.57 6.39 -4.28
CA GLN A 318 -17.17 6.48 -3.85
C GLN A 318 -16.42 7.67 -4.48
N PRO A 319 -16.54 7.99 -5.79
CA PRO A 319 -15.93 9.20 -6.36
C PRO A 319 -16.52 10.50 -5.80
N ILE A 320 -17.81 10.51 -5.44
CA ILE A 320 -18.48 11.69 -4.85
C ILE A 320 -17.95 11.94 -3.44
N ILE A 321 -17.85 10.89 -2.62
CA ILE A 321 -17.27 10.99 -1.28
C ILE A 321 -15.79 11.40 -1.39
N LYS A 322 -15.01 10.82 -2.32
CA LYS A 322 -13.61 11.22 -2.56
C LYS A 322 -13.49 12.71 -2.90
N GLY A 323 -14.37 13.24 -3.75
CA GLY A 323 -14.42 14.66 -4.10
C GLY A 323 -14.66 15.64 -2.93
N LEU A 324 -15.26 15.18 -1.81
CA LEU A 324 -15.34 15.99 -0.58
C LEU A 324 -13.95 16.28 0.00
N TYR A 325 -13.01 15.38 -0.22
CA TYR A 325 -11.67 15.38 0.36
C TYR A 325 -10.59 15.90 -0.60
N ASP A 326 -10.91 16.24 -1.84
CA ASP A 326 -9.95 16.81 -2.82
C ASP A 326 -9.26 18.11 -2.34
N THR A 327 -9.84 18.80 -1.35
CA THR A 327 -9.24 19.99 -0.72
C THR A 327 -8.41 19.69 0.54
N VAL A 328 -8.35 18.44 0.97
CA VAL A 328 -7.45 17.99 2.04
C VAL A 328 -6.08 17.70 1.44
N THR A 329 -5.01 18.25 2.02
CA THR A 329 -3.65 17.94 1.59
C THR A 329 -3.31 16.47 1.81
N GLY A 330 -2.65 15.88 0.82
CA GLY A 330 -2.28 14.48 0.79
C GLY A 330 -3.19 13.63 -0.10
N GLU A 331 -2.69 12.46 -0.48
CA GLU A 331 -3.53 11.50 -1.19
C GLU A 331 -4.62 10.98 -0.24
N GLN A 332 -5.84 10.92 -0.75
CA GLN A 332 -7.02 10.42 -0.06
C GLN A 332 -7.64 9.33 -0.92
N ASP A 333 -7.90 8.17 -0.34
CA ASP A 333 -8.76 7.17 -0.96
C ASP A 333 -9.99 6.87 -0.11
N VAL A 334 -11.07 6.46 -0.77
CA VAL A 334 -12.34 6.15 -0.12
C VAL A 334 -12.73 4.73 -0.50
N GLU A 335 -13.12 3.91 0.47
CA GLU A 335 -13.70 2.59 0.24
C GLU A 335 -15.08 2.52 0.89
N ILE A 336 -16.13 2.23 0.11
CA ILE A 336 -17.47 1.99 0.68
C ILE A 336 -17.52 0.55 1.19
N VAL A 337 -17.69 0.40 2.51
CA VAL A 337 -17.55 -0.88 3.23
C VAL A 337 -18.91 -1.58 3.38
N LYS A 338 -19.96 -0.79 3.64
CA LYS A 338 -21.29 -1.31 3.96
C LYS A 338 -22.36 -0.25 3.68
N CYS A 339 -23.57 -0.70 3.35
CA CYS A 339 -24.77 0.12 3.34
C CYS A 339 -25.78 -0.42 4.37
N LYS A 340 -26.50 0.48 5.02
CA LYS A 340 -27.64 0.23 5.93
C LYS A 340 -28.84 1.06 5.46
N GLN A 341 -30.05 0.77 5.95
CA GLN A 341 -31.18 1.68 5.77
C GLN A 341 -30.97 2.93 6.64
N GLY A 342 -30.96 4.10 6.03
CA GLY A 342 -30.93 5.39 6.72
C GLY A 342 -32.34 5.92 7.06
N PRO A 343 -32.44 7.09 7.72
CA PRO A 343 -33.72 7.73 7.97
C PRO A 343 -34.41 8.12 6.65
N SER A 344 -35.74 8.10 6.62
CA SER A 344 -36.55 8.60 5.49
C SER A 344 -36.22 7.96 4.12
N ASP A 345 -36.10 6.63 4.09
CA ASP A 345 -35.78 5.81 2.89
C ASP A 345 -34.42 6.09 2.23
N THR A 346 -33.51 6.80 2.90
CA THR A 346 -32.12 7.01 2.44
C THR A 346 -31.24 5.77 2.60
N VAL A 347 -30.09 5.74 1.94
CA VAL A 347 -29.02 4.76 2.17
C VAL A 347 -28.00 5.38 3.14
N LEU A 348 -27.80 4.76 4.29
CA LEU A 348 -26.71 5.08 5.21
C LEU A 348 -25.46 4.33 4.75
N VAL A 349 -24.45 5.07 4.30
CA VAL A 349 -23.22 4.56 3.68
C VAL A 349 -22.09 4.62 4.69
N LEU A 350 -21.53 3.46 5.02
CA LEU A 350 -20.31 3.33 5.81
C LEU A 350 -19.13 3.29 4.84
N PHE A 351 -18.19 4.20 5.03
CA PHE A 351 -16.97 4.24 4.24
C PHE A 351 -15.73 4.36 5.11
N HIS A 352 -14.63 3.84 4.60
CA HIS A 352 -13.29 4.13 5.08
C HIS A 352 -12.71 5.29 4.27
N LEU A 353 -12.20 6.32 4.94
CA LEU A 353 -11.31 7.32 4.36
C LEU A 353 -9.87 6.96 4.71
N ILE A 354 -9.01 6.88 3.69
CA ILE A 354 -7.59 6.51 3.80
C ILE A 354 -6.77 7.75 3.49
N SER A 355 -6.23 8.40 4.54
CA SER A 355 -5.37 9.59 4.42
C SER A 355 -3.90 9.21 4.43
N HIS A 356 -3.13 9.73 3.48
CA HIS A 356 -1.69 9.50 3.33
C HIS A 356 -0.79 10.61 3.89
N GLU A 357 -1.34 11.62 4.56
CA GLU A 357 -0.58 12.66 5.26
C GLU A 357 -1.10 12.86 6.70
N ASN A 358 -0.28 13.54 7.52
CA ASN A 358 -0.48 13.81 8.96
C ASN A 358 -1.67 14.76 9.24
N ASN A 359 -2.78 14.61 8.54
CA ASN A 359 -4.04 15.20 8.93
C ASN A 359 -4.52 14.47 10.18
N ASP A 360 -4.63 15.18 11.29
CA ASP A 360 -5.24 14.63 12.51
C ASP A 360 -6.72 14.32 12.29
N GLU A 361 -7.26 13.44 13.14
CA GLU A 361 -8.68 13.06 13.13
C GLU A 361 -9.59 14.29 13.20
N GLU A 362 -9.17 15.29 13.98
CA GLU A 362 -9.91 16.54 14.21
C GLU A 362 -9.92 17.44 12.97
N GLY A 363 -8.81 17.55 12.23
CA GLY A 363 -8.72 18.29 10.97
C GLY A 363 -9.52 17.63 9.84
N LEU A 364 -9.43 16.31 9.67
CA LEU A 364 -10.24 15.58 8.69
C LEU A 364 -11.73 15.64 9.02
N ARG A 365 -12.07 15.54 10.30
CA ARG A 365 -13.43 15.73 10.78
C ARG A 365 -13.93 17.15 10.53
N ALA A 366 -13.14 18.17 10.85
CA ALA A 366 -13.49 19.57 10.62
C ALA A 366 -13.67 19.88 9.13
N VAL A 367 -12.84 19.33 8.24
CA VAL A 367 -13.04 19.47 6.79
C VAL A 367 -14.32 18.76 6.36
N THR A 368 -14.59 17.54 6.85
CA THR A 368 -15.82 16.81 6.47
C THR A 368 -17.09 17.54 6.94
N GLU A 369 -17.14 17.94 8.23
CA GLU A 369 -18.27 18.69 8.81
C GLU A 369 -18.44 20.06 8.13
N SER A 370 -17.34 20.73 7.77
CA SER A 370 -17.38 22.00 7.02
C SER A 370 -17.90 21.80 5.61
N LYS A 371 -17.38 20.81 4.87
CA LYS A 371 -17.77 20.50 3.48
C LYS A 371 -19.23 20.11 3.37
N ILE A 372 -19.71 19.18 4.20
CA ILE A 372 -21.13 18.74 4.20
C ILE A 372 -22.08 19.92 4.49
N ARG A 373 -21.66 20.89 5.32
CA ARG A 373 -22.45 22.09 5.65
C ARG A 373 -22.37 23.24 4.65
N THR A 374 -21.21 23.44 4.00
CA THR A 374 -20.97 24.58 3.09
C THR A 374 -21.24 24.22 1.63
N GLU A 375 -20.84 23.03 1.21
CA GLU A 375 -21.18 22.43 -0.08
C GLU A 375 -22.42 21.56 0.10
N SER A 376 -23.58 22.20 0.13
CA SER A 376 -24.85 21.46 0.11
C SER A 376 -24.94 20.66 -1.20
N LEU A 377 -24.59 19.36 -1.15
CA LEU A 377 -24.62 18.40 -2.27
C LEU A 377 -26.05 18.02 -2.73
N THR A 378 -26.98 18.94 -2.45
CA THR A 378 -28.38 19.01 -2.87
C THR A 378 -28.54 19.15 -4.39
N LEU A 379 -27.47 19.45 -5.14
CA LEU A 379 -27.53 19.77 -6.57
C LEU A 379 -27.36 18.58 -7.54
N SER A 380 -27.08 17.37 -7.06
CA SER A 380 -27.06 16.19 -7.95
C SER A 380 -27.36 14.84 -7.29
N TYR A 381 -26.93 14.59 -6.04
CA TYR A 381 -27.10 13.26 -5.38
C TYR A 381 -27.71 13.29 -3.98
N GLY A 382 -28.01 14.46 -3.44
CA GLY A 382 -28.90 14.59 -2.27
C GLY A 382 -28.33 14.04 -0.97
N ILE A 383 -27.02 14.19 -0.74
CA ILE A 383 -26.45 13.93 0.59
C ILE A 383 -27.06 14.91 1.61
N THR A 384 -27.46 14.40 2.78
CA THR A 384 -28.13 15.19 3.84
C THR A 384 -27.27 15.26 5.11
N ASP A 385 -27.18 16.45 5.72
CA ASP A 385 -26.45 16.73 6.99
C ASP A 385 -27.01 15.90 8.17
N ASP A 386 -28.29 15.52 8.10
CA ASP A 386 -29.14 14.84 9.09
C ASP A 386 -28.64 13.48 9.65
N GLY A 387 -27.45 13.03 9.27
CA GLY A 387 -26.81 11.86 9.89
C GLY A 387 -25.41 11.60 9.36
N PHE A 388 -24.58 12.64 9.31
CA PHE A 388 -23.13 12.45 9.25
C PHE A 388 -22.59 12.15 10.66
N SER A 389 -21.95 11.01 10.84
CA SER A 389 -21.30 10.65 12.11
C SER A 389 -20.01 9.87 11.90
N PHE A 390 -18.97 10.29 12.61
CA PHE A 390 -17.83 9.44 12.90
C PHE A 390 -18.23 8.43 13.98
N GLU A 391 -18.59 7.19 13.59
CA GLU A 391 -18.63 6.03 14.48
C GLU A 391 -17.17 5.69 14.92
N THR A 392 -16.59 6.54 15.75
CA THR A 392 -15.43 6.16 16.57
C THR A 392 -15.95 5.22 17.64
N ASN A 393 -15.45 3.98 17.72
CA ASN A 393 -15.93 3.01 18.72
C ASN A 393 -15.40 3.39 20.11
N LYS A 394 -16.03 4.40 20.73
CA LYS A 394 -15.65 4.95 22.03
C LYS A 394 -16.05 4.00 23.15
N CYS A 395 -15.15 3.05 23.42
CA CYS A 395 -15.23 2.21 24.59
C CYS A 395 -14.78 3.01 25.81
N MET A 396 -15.69 3.20 26.76
CA MET A 396 -15.37 3.75 28.07
C MET A 396 -15.21 2.61 29.07
N PHE A 397 -14.24 2.73 29.98
CA PHE A 397 -14.00 1.77 31.05
C PHE A 397 -13.88 2.51 32.39
N GLU A 398 -14.42 1.93 33.46
CA GLU A 398 -14.12 2.35 34.82
C GLU A 398 -13.16 1.33 35.43
N PHE A 399 -12.11 1.81 36.11
CA PHE A 399 -11.25 0.92 36.89
C PHE A 399 -10.88 1.51 38.25
N THR A 400 -10.76 0.63 39.23
CA THR A 400 -10.45 0.98 40.62
C THR A 400 -9.06 0.49 40.99
N LEU A 401 -8.23 1.40 41.52
CA LEU A 401 -6.91 1.08 42.07
C LEU A 401 -6.90 1.28 43.58
N ARG A 402 -6.43 0.26 44.30
CA ARG A 402 -6.24 0.32 45.75
C ARG A 402 -4.82 0.78 46.09
N LEU A 403 -4.71 1.75 46.99
CA LEU A 403 -3.44 2.36 47.38
C LEU A 403 -2.80 1.63 48.57
N ALA A 404 -1.47 1.44 48.48
CA ALA A 404 -0.68 0.81 49.53
C ALA A 404 -0.38 1.75 50.70
N GLU A 405 -0.38 3.07 50.46
CA GLU A 405 -0.08 4.10 51.47
C GLU A 405 -1.16 5.19 51.50
N LYS A 406 -1.30 5.83 52.66
CA LYS A 406 -2.24 6.94 52.86
C LYS A 406 -1.61 8.25 52.44
N TYR A 407 -2.37 9.08 51.73
CA TYR A 407 -2.01 10.48 51.50
C TYR A 407 -2.38 11.33 52.72
N SER A 408 -1.51 12.27 53.08
CA SER A 408 -1.67 13.20 54.22
C SER A 408 -3.04 13.89 54.22
N ASP A 409 -3.46 14.33 53.03
CA ASP A 409 -4.62 15.20 52.83
C ASP A 409 -5.86 14.40 52.38
N SER A 410 -5.87 13.09 52.64
CA SER A 410 -6.84 12.12 52.11
C SER A 410 -8.32 12.39 52.40
N LYS A 411 -8.64 13.21 53.41
CA LYS A 411 -10.02 13.69 53.63
C LYS A 411 -10.46 14.66 52.54
N ASP A 412 -9.63 15.64 52.22
CA ASP A 412 -9.96 16.67 51.21
C ASP A 412 -9.98 16.07 49.80
N LEU A 413 -9.20 15.00 49.55
CA LEU A 413 -9.28 14.21 48.32
C LEU A 413 -10.67 13.59 48.07
N THR A 414 -11.48 13.30 49.09
CA THR A 414 -12.83 12.73 48.89
C THR A 414 -13.84 13.71 48.30
N ASN A 415 -13.50 15.00 48.21
CA ASN A 415 -14.33 16.02 47.59
C ASN A 415 -13.73 16.43 46.23
N PRO A 416 -14.34 16.04 45.08
CA PRO A 416 -13.82 16.36 43.75
C PRO A 416 -13.70 17.86 43.44
N LYS A 417 -14.29 18.73 44.26
CA LYS A 417 -14.21 20.19 44.13
C LYS A 417 -13.10 20.83 44.99
N SER A 418 -12.43 20.08 45.85
CA SER A 418 -11.35 20.59 46.69
C SER A 418 -10.09 20.89 45.86
N GLU A 419 -9.29 21.85 46.30
CA GLU A 419 -8.01 22.14 45.63
C GLU A 419 -7.04 20.96 45.75
N ALA A 420 -7.05 20.27 46.90
CA ALA A 420 -6.26 19.05 47.11
C ALA A 420 -6.58 17.97 46.06
N PHE A 421 -7.87 17.76 45.73
CA PHE A 421 -8.24 16.78 44.70
C PHE A 421 -7.81 17.22 43.30
N LYS A 422 -7.93 18.52 42.96
CA LYS A 422 -7.45 19.04 41.66
C LYS A 422 -5.95 18.86 41.50
N SER A 423 -5.14 19.33 42.47
CA SER A 423 -3.68 19.19 42.41
C SER A 423 -3.24 17.72 42.44
N PHE A 424 -3.96 16.85 43.15
CA PHE A 424 -3.75 15.41 43.09
C PHE A 424 -4.05 14.84 41.69
N LYS A 425 -5.17 15.24 41.09
CA LYS A 425 -5.59 14.83 39.74
C LYS A 425 -4.60 15.29 38.68
N GLU A 426 -4.22 16.57 38.68
CA GLU A 426 -3.21 17.16 37.79
C GLU A 426 -1.84 16.45 37.87
N LYS A 427 -1.46 15.97 39.06
CA LYS A 427 -0.21 15.22 39.25
C LYS A 427 -0.32 13.77 38.76
N VAL A 428 -1.40 13.07 39.13
CA VAL A 428 -1.55 11.63 38.88
C VAL A 428 -1.98 11.32 37.45
N GLN A 429 -2.95 12.05 36.91
CA GLN A 429 -3.58 11.76 35.63
C GLN A 429 -2.56 11.64 34.47
N PRO A 430 -1.53 12.51 34.33
CA PRO A 430 -0.51 12.36 33.30
C PRO A 430 0.44 11.18 33.53
N GLU A 431 0.70 10.78 34.77
CA GLU A 431 1.51 9.59 35.05
C GLU A 431 0.79 8.31 34.65
N ILE A 432 -0.54 8.24 34.80
CA ILE A 432 -1.31 7.06 34.40
C ILE A 432 -1.53 7.04 32.89
N LEU A 433 -1.77 8.21 32.28
CA LEU A 433 -1.93 8.32 30.82
C LEU A 433 -0.69 7.80 30.08
N ARG A 434 0.52 8.07 30.61
CA ARG A 434 1.79 7.57 30.06
C ARG A 434 1.92 6.05 30.03
N LEU A 435 1.21 5.32 30.90
CA LEU A 435 1.16 3.85 30.83
C LEU A 435 0.46 3.38 29.54
N TYR A 436 -0.40 4.21 29.00
CA TYR A 436 -1.17 3.97 27.78
C TYR A 436 -0.57 4.57 26.51
N ASP A 437 0.58 5.28 26.57
CA ASP A 437 1.27 5.83 25.37
C ASP A 437 1.59 4.75 24.32
N SER A 438 1.68 3.47 24.73
CA SER A 438 1.91 2.31 23.85
C SER A 438 0.63 1.59 23.39
N VAL A 439 -0.53 1.92 23.98
CA VAL A 439 -1.82 1.31 23.68
C VAL A 439 -2.57 2.15 22.65
N CYS A 440 -2.58 1.66 21.42
CA CYS A 440 -3.31 2.28 20.33
C CYS A 440 -4.79 2.46 20.71
N GLY A 441 -5.29 3.68 20.53
CA GLY A 441 -6.69 4.03 20.78
C GLY A 441 -6.98 4.63 22.15
N CYS A 442 -6.06 4.65 23.13
CA CYS A 442 -6.29 5.39 24.37
C CYS A 442 -6.25 6.90 24.12
N GLN A 443 -7.33 7.63 24.44
CA GLN A 443 -7.39 9.09 24.24
C GLN A 443 -7.28 9.87 25.56
N GLU A 444 -8.05 9.45 26.56
CA GLU A 444 -8.23 10.21 27.79
C GLU A 444 -8.28 9.24 28.96
N ILE A 445 -7.63 9.63 30.06
CA ILE A 445 -7.92 9.07 31.37
C ILE A 445 -8.33 10.20 32.30
N ASP A 446 -9.34 9.98 33.13
CA ASP A 446 -9.80 10.90 34.16
C ASP A 446 -9.86 10.21 35.53
N ILE A 447 -9.68 10.98 36.61
CA ILE A 447 -9.88 10.53 37.99
C ILE A 447 -11.25 11.02 38.44
N LEU A 448 -12.20 10.08 38.54
CA LEU A 448 -13.58 10.38 38.91
C LEU A 448 -13.73 10.68 40.41
N ARG A 449 -13.10 9.86 41.25
CA ARG A 449 -13.28 9.89 42.72
C ARG A 449 -12.11 9.25 43.45
N TYR A 450 -11.79 9.83 44.61
CA TYR A 450 -10.94 9.22 45.63
C TYR A 450 -11.84 8.76 46.78
N LYS A 451 -11.68 7.52 47.23
CA LYS A 451 -12.53 6.90 48.25
C LYS A 451 -11.69 6.39 49.40
N ILE A 452 -12.11 6.72 50.61
CA ILE A 452 -11.63 6.06 51.83
C ILE A 452 -12.57 4.87 52.06
N GLU A 453 -12.03 3.66 52.11
CA GLU A 453 -12.82 2.45 52.32
C GLU A 453 -13.36 2.38 53.76
N SER A 454 -14.42 1.60 53.98
CA SER A 454 -15.20 1.55 55.23
C SER A 454 -14.36 1.26 56.50
N SER A 455 -13.18 0.64 56.36
CA SER A 455 -12.25 0.38 57.46
C SER A 455 -11.41 1.59 57.88
N GLY A 456 -11.44 2.69 57.11
CA GLY A 456 -10.58 3.85 57.28
C GLY A 456 -9.08 3.56 57.06
N ALA A 457 -8.72 2.33 56.70
CA ALA A 457 -7.34 1.88 56.53
C ALA A 457 -6.92 1.79 55.06
N ALA A 458 -7.84 1.36 54.19
CA ALA A 458 -7.62 1.28 52.75
C ALA A 458 -8.19 2.50 52.02
N HIS A 459 -7.51 2.89 50.95
CA HIS A 459 -7.85 4.03 50.11
C HIS A 459 -7.88 3.54 48.66
N SER A 460 -8.80 4.05 47.85
CA SER A 460 -8.95 3.68 46.45
C SER A 460 -9.15 4.91 45.56
N ILE A 461 -8.64 4.83 44.34
CA ILE A 461 -8.86 5.83 43.28
C ILE A 461 -9.65 5.13 42.17
N ILE A 462 -10.66 5.82 41.64
CA ILE A 462 -11.50 5.29 40.57
C ILE A 462 -11.31 6.18 39.35
N PHE A 463 -10.86 5.56 38.28
CA PHE A 463 -10.49 6.18 37.01
C PHE A 463 -11.55 5.86 35.96
N LYS A 464 -11.70 6.79 35.01
CA LYS A 464 -12.41 6.59 33.76
C LYS A 464 -11.40 6.60 32.62
N LEU A 465 -11.37 5.57 31.81
CA LEU A 465 -10.55 5.47 30.60
C LEU A 465 -11.47 5.60 29.38
N THR A 466 -11.16 6.53 28.48
CA THR A 466 -11.85 6.68 27.19
C THR A 466 -10.92 6.22 26.08
N SER A 467 -11.34 5.21 25.32
CA SER A 467 -10.57 4.67 24.20
C SER A 467 -11.41 4.56 22.93
N ILE A 468 -10.83 5.00 21.80
CA ILE A 468 -11.35 4.77 20.45
C ILE A 468 -10.78 3.45 19.93
N ASP A 469 -11.62 2.62 19.32
CA ASP A 469 -11.30 1.39 18.58
C ASP A 469 -10.55 0.28 19.34
N CYS A 470 -10.23 0.49 20.62
CA CYS A 470 -9.79 -0.58 21.53
C CYS A 470 -11.01 -1.23 22.19
N SER A 471 -11.64 -2.17 21.46
CA SER A 471 -12.72 -3.02 21.98
C SER A 471 -12.24 -4.16 22.89
N ASP A 472 -10.93 -4.41 22.91
CA ASP A 472 -10.26 -5.50 23.62
C ASP A 472 -9.80 -5.03 25.00
N GLU A 473 -10.59 -5.38 26.02
CA GLU A 473 -10.35 -5.05 27.42
C GLU A 473 -8.96 -5.47 27.90
N SER A 474 -8.44 -6.62 27.43
CA SER A 474 -7.15 -7.17 27.89
C SER A 474 -5.98 -6.21 27.61
N LYS A 475 -5.98 -5.55 26.45
CA LYS A 475 -4.95 -4.58 26.04
C LYS A 475 -4.99 -3.28 26.83
N LEU A 476 -6.14 -2.94 27.41
CA LEU A 476 -6.29 -1.77 28.27
C LEU A 476 -6.03 -2.11 29.75
N LYS A 477 -6.16 -3.38 30.12
CA LYS A 477 -5.92 -3.88 31.47
C LYS A 477 -4.44 -4.17 31.73
N GLU A 478 -3.76 -4.80 30.77
CA GLU A 478 -2.36 -5.27 30.88
C GLU A 478 -1.36 -4.19 31.37
N PRO A 479 -1.32 -2.95 30.84
CA PRO A 479 -0.34 -1.96 31.29
C PRO A 479 -0.47 -1.63 32.79
N ILE A 480 -1.70 -1.61 33.29
CA ILE A 480 -1.99 -1.37 34.70
C ILE A 480 -1.72 -2.61 35.55
N GLU A 481 -2.05 -3.81 35.08
CA GLU A 481 -1.72 -5.05 35.79
C GLU A 481 -0.21 -5.20 35.99
N ILE A 482 0.60 -4.83 34.99
CA ILE A 482 2.08 -4.80 35.10
C ILE A 482 2.52 -3.82 36.21
N GLN A 483 1.97 -2.60 36.26
CA GLN A 483 2.30 -1.62 37.31
C GLN A 483 1.80 -2.04 38.72
N ILE A 484 0.68 -2.76 38.78
CA ILE A 484 0.16 -3.32 40.03
C ILE A 484 1.08 -4.43 40.54
N GLN A 485 1.60 -5.27 39.65
CA GLN A 485 2.57 -6.32 39.99
C GLN A 485 3.92 -5.75 40.45
N THR A 486 4.38 -4.62 39.91
CA THR A 486 5.57 -3.92 40.42
C THR A 486 5.32 -3.12 41.70
N GLY A 487 4.06 -2.97 42.12
CA GLY A 487 3.65 -2.19 43.29
C GLY A 487 3.79 -0.66 43.13
N GLN A 488 4.13 -0.19 41.93
CA GLN A 488 4.35 1.21 41.60
C GLN A 488 3.64 1.56 40.30
N LEU A 489 2.89 2.65 40.34
CA LEU A 489 2.08 3.14 39.23
C LEU A 489 2.57 4.56 38.90
N GLY A 490 3.47 4.65 37.92
CA GLY A 490 4.28 5.86 37.74
C GLY A 490 5.32 6.02 38.86
N SER A 491 5.76 7.25 39.11
CA SER A 491 6.71 7.56 40.20
C SER A 491 6.03 8.11 41.45
N SER A 492 4.74 8.49 41.36
CA SER A 492 4.00 9.14 42.44
C SER A 492 3.06 8.25 43.25
N LEU A 493 2.70 7.04 42.78
CA LEU A 493 1.71 6.18 43.43
C LEU A 493 2.26 4.78 43.76
N LYS A 494 2.03 4.34 45.01
CA LYS A 494 2.21 2.96 45.43
C LYS A 494 0.85 2.26 45.52
N VAL A 495 0.71 1.14 44.84
CA VAL A 495 -0.55 0.40 44.68
C VAL A 495 -0.48 -0.98 45.34
N CYS A 496 -1.61 -1.49 45.80
CA CYS A 496 -1.73 -2.85 46.32
C CYS A 496 -1.78 -3.86 45.17
N ALA A 497 -0.97 -4.92 45.24
CA ALA A 497 -0.73 -5.87 44.15
C ALA A 497 -1.91 -6.78 43.74
N THR A 498 -3.10 -6.66 44.34
CA THR A 498 -4.16 -7.70 44.28
C THR A 498 -5.52 -7.26 43.74
N ASP A 499 -5.83 -5.96 43.72
CA ASP A 499 -7.22 -5.48 43.60
C ASP A 499 -7.40 -4.51 42.41
N LEU A 500 -7.24 -5.00 41.17
CA LEU A 500 -7.71 -4.28 39.98
C LEU A 500 -9.15 -4.71 39.66
N HIS A 501 -10.09 -3.80 39.87
CA HIS A 501 -11.43 -3.91 39.28
C HIS A 501 -11.42 -3.12 37.97
N PHE A 502 -11.82 -3.73 36.87
CA PHE A 502 -11.86 -3.13 35.53
C PHE A 502 -13.20 -3.53 34.89
N GLU A 503 -14.00 -2.57 34.45
CA GLU A 503 -15.33 -2.81 33.89
C GLU A 503 -15.59 -1.92 32.67
N LYS A 504 -16.24 -2.49 31.66
CA LYS A 504 -16.69 -1.75 30.47
C LYS A 504 -18.01 -1.02 30.74
N LEU A 505 -18.03 0.26 30.39
CA LEU A 505 -19.21 1.11 30.42
C LEU A 505 -19.83 1.20 29.01
N THR A 506 -21.14 1.39 28.97
CA THR A 506 -21.84 1.90 27.78
C THR A 506 -21.37 3.33 27.46
N GLU A 507 -21.59 3.80 26.24
CA GLU A 507 -21.30 5.18 25.81
C GLU A 507 -21.95 6.25 26.70
N THR A 508 -23.08 5.92 27.34
CA THR A 508 -23.79 6.81 28.29
C THR A 508 -23.21 6.80 29.71
N GLY A 509 -22.16 6.01 29.98
CA GLY A 509 -21.53 5.87 31.30
C GLY A 509 -22.23 4.89 32.25
N ASN A 510 -23.27 4.18 31.79
CA ASN A 510 -23.91 3.11 32.55
C ASN A 510 -23.14 1.79 32.41
N TYR A 511 -23.04 1.01 33.49
CA TYR A 511 -22.42 -0.33 33.47
C TYR A 511 -23.12 -1.27 32.48
N ILE A 512 -22.33 -2.01 31.69
CA ILE A 512 -22.82 -3.13 30.90
C ILE A 512 -22.99 -4.32 31.85
N ARG A 513 -24.21 -4.84 32.01
CA ARG A 513 -24.54 -6.02 32.82
C ARG A 513 -24.55 -7.30 32.00
#